data_AF-A0A7J3WAE5-F1
#
_entry.id   AF-A0A7J3WAE5-F1
#
_cell.length_a   1.000
_cell.length_b   1.000
_cell.length_c   1.000
_cell.angle_alpha   90.00
_cell.angle_beta   90.00
_cell.angle_gamma   90.00
#
_symmetry.space_group_name_H-M   'P 1'
#
loop_
_entity.id
_entity.type
_entity.pdbx_description
1 polymer ?
#
loop_
_entity_poly.entity_id
_entity_poly.type
_entity_poly.pdbx_seq_one_letter_code
_entity_poly.pdbx_strand_id
1 'polypeptide(L)'
;MERVYECKVLNNILRNSLHCQLTCSAKSIIPSFRGKSLSPKGCLIAHTILALIETQKVVDYFKTSLYRVIELNKPKGLPNISPDELWNIGLAVPLLHDIGKLTDQYVERSNRGYVYFRHHQLSAIIAYKALSEILHDYNDYIATVAAYAILFHHEALDWRSLESDIFIFNYLTEVFTSTKIIQYTINDDRLKIFNHNLNWMLKQLCKEGILIIDQYNFLFKVLAKALQKLSDNRQTPLRVGRVLNVGKAKKTNVSTPAFFLYRLLYLVDNRAASARSQYWLDLLQKIDWDDMERVADQVYYALTQKCYYIGLSAIPEITS
;
A
#
# COMPACT_ATOMS: atom_id res chain seq x y z
N MET A 1 4.73 -27.91 3.84
CA MET A 1 4.81 -26.49 4.28
C MET A 1 3.40 -25.96 4.44
N GLU A 2 3.08 -25.40 5.61
CA GLU A 2 1.79 -24.75 5.88
C GLU A 2 1.62 -23.53 4.93
N ARG A 3 0.52 -23.47 4.18
CA ARG A 3 0.28 -22.42 3.18
C ARG A 3 -0.01 -21.09 3.87
N VAL A 4 0.64 -20.02 3.41
CA VAL A 4 0.29 -18.66 3.83
C VAL A 4 -1.11 -18.30 3.31
N TYR A 5 -2.02 -17.87 4.20
CA TYR A 5 -3.42 -17.62 3.86
C TYR A 5 -3.60 -16.57 2.75
N GLU A 6 -2.81 -15.49 2.73
CA GLU A 6 -2.85 -14.49 1.65
C GLU A 6 -2.57 -15.13 0.28
N CYS A 7 -1.57 -16.02 0.18
CA CYS A 7 -1.28 -16.74 -1.07
C CYS A 7 -2.43 -17.68 -1.47
N LYS A 8 -3.11 -18.29 -0.50
CA LYS A 8 -4.27 -19.16 -0.76
C LYS A 8 -5.44 -18.34 -1.34
N VAL A 9 -5.76 -17.20 -0.72
CA VAL A 9 -6.83 -16.30 -1.20
C VAL A 9 -6.51 -15.81 -2.61
N LEU A 10 -5.29 -15.34 -2.84
CA LEU A 10 -4.87 -14.87 -4.16
C LEU A 10 -4.94 -15.98 -5.21
N ASN A 11 -4.59 -17.22 -4.84
CA ASN A 11 -4.67 -18.36 -5.73
C ASN A 11 -6.10 -18.72 -6.13
N ASN A 12 -7.05 -18.53 -5.21
CA ASN A 12 -8.47 -18.74 -5.50
C ASN A 12 -8.98 -17.67 -6.47
N ILE A 13 -8.62 -16.40 -6.26
CA ILE A 13 -9.01 -15.29 -7.15
C ILE A 13 -8.45 -15.51 -8.56
N LEU A 14 -7.19 -15.95 -8.67
CA LEU A 14 -6.51 -16.15 -9.95
C LEU A 14 -6.61 -17.59 -10.50
N ARG A 15 -7.55 -18.40 -10.00
CA ARG A 15 -7.86 -19.75 -10.52
C ARG A 15 -6.64 -20.67 -10.71
N ASN A 16 -5.79 -20.78 -9.71
CA ASN A 16 -4.56 -21.61 -9.70
C ASN A 16 -3.40 -21.15 -10.62
N SER A 17 -3.45 -19.93 -11.16
CA SER A 17 -2.36 -19.38 -11.97
C SER A 17 -1.25 -18.76 -11.12
N LEU A 18 -0.82 -19.38 -10.01
CA LEU A 18 0.05 -18.73 -9.03
C LEU A 18 1.38 -19.47 -8.84
N HIS A 19 2.44 -18.99 -9.51
CA HIS A 19 3.80 -19.54 -9.38
C HIS A 19 4.42 -19.33 -7.99
N CYS A 20 3.91 -18.35 -7.22
CA CYS A 20 4.41 -18.07 -5.88
C CYS A 20 4.19 -19.25 -4.89
N GLN A 21 3.40 -20.26 -5.24
CA GLN A 21 3.27 -21.48 -4.42
C GLN A 21 4.56 -22.30 -4.33
N LEU A 22 5.43 -22.23 -5.35
CA LEU A 22 6.70 -22.95 -5.39
C LEU A 22 7.88 -22.10 -4.91
N THR A 23 7.78 -20.76 -4.99
CA THR A 23 8.89 -19.82 -4.76
C THR A 23 8.62 -18.68 -3.75
N CYS A 24 7.38 -18.38 -3.33
CA CYS A 24 7.14 -17.46 -2.21
C CYS A 24 7.44 -18.20 -0.90
N SER A 25 8.72 -18.32 -0.61
CA SER A 25 9.26 -18.62 0.71
C SER A 25 8.98 -17.43 1.62
N ALA A 26 7.71 -17.22 1.96
CA ALA A 26 7.22 -16.11 2.79
C ALA A 26 7.95 -16.03 4.15
N LYS A 27 8.55 -17.14 4.60
CA LYS A 27 9.33 -17.22 5.84
C LYS A 27 10.79 -16.79 5.71
N SER A 28 11.44 -16.90 4.55
CA SER A 28 12.89 -16.70 4.43
C SER A 28 13.32 -15.51 3.57
N ILE A 29 12.47 -15.03 2.64
CA ILE A 29 12.94 -14.04 1.64
C ILE A 29 12.22 -12.70 1.81
N ILE A 30 10.89 -12.68 2.02
CA ILE A 30 10.10 -11.44 2.08
C ILE A 30 8.97 -11.52 3.12
N PRO A 31 9.32 -11.58 4.42
CA PRO A 31 8.34 -11.69 5.49
C PRO A 31 7.46 -10.44 5.61
N SER A 32 6.17 -10.64 5.92
CA SER A 32 5.30 -9.59 6.46
C SER A 32 5.01 -9.88 7.93
N PHE A 33 5.42 -8.97 8.81
CA PHE A 33 5.21 -9.10 10.26
C PHE A 33 3.91 -8.44 10.69
N ARG A 34 3.24 -9.02 11.70
CA ARG A 34 2.05 -8.44 12.33
C ARG A 34 2.38 -7.97 13.73
N GLY A 35 2.33 -6.66 13.95
CA GLY A 35 2.52 -6.04 15.25
C GLY A 35 3.85 -6.46 15.88
N LYS A 36 3.77 -7.10 17.05
CA LYS A 36 4.90 -7.54 17.88
C LYS A 36 5.39 -8.96 17.56
N SER A 37 4.82 -9.63 16.55
CA SER A 37 5.13 -11.01 16.20
C SER A 37 6.55 -11.15 15.64
N LEU A 38 7.34 -12.04 16.24
CA LEU A 38 8.66 -12.44 15.72
C LEU A 38 8.56 -13.43 14.56
N SER A 39 7.40 -14.08 14.38
CA SER A 39 7.14 -14.96 13.24
C SER A 39 6.39 -14.21 12.12
N PRO A 40 6.81 -14.38 10.85
CA PRO A 40 6.11 -13.81 9.71
C PRO A 40 4.77 -14.49 9.50
N LYS A 41 3.73 -13.69 9.23
CA LYS A 41 2.33 -14.16 9.07
C LYS A 41 1.78 -13.98 7.66
N GLY A 42 2.50 -13.32 6.76
CA GLY A 42 2.06 -13.00 5.39
C GLY A 42 3.17 -13.06 4.35
N CYS A 43 2.80 -12.98 3.06
CA CYS A 43 3.68 -12.91 1.89
C CYS A 43 3.53 -11.50 1.29
N LEU A 44 4.58 -10.68 1.31
CA LEU A 44 4.50 -9.30 0.82
C LEU A 44 3.99 -9.21 -0.62
N ILE A 45 4.45 -10.10 -1.51
CA ILE A 45 3.99 -10.15 -2.90
C ILE A 45 2.48 -10.40 -2.96
N ALA A 46 1.99 -11.41 -2.24
CA ALA A 46 0.56 -11.72 -2.22
C ALA A 46 -0.26 -10.54 -1.69
N HIS A 47 0.23 -9.89 -0.62
CA HIS A 47 -0.41 -8.73 -0.03
C HIS A 47 -0.48 -7.54 -0.99
N THR A 48 0.62 -7.18 -1.64
CA THR A 48 0.66 -6.10 -2.65
C THR A 48 -0.29 -6.38 -3.82
N ILE A 49 -0.33 -7.62 -4.32
CA ILE A 49 -1.23 -7.97 -5.42
C ILE A 49 -2.69 -7.96 -4.98
N LEU A 50 -3.01 -8.48 -3.79
CA LEU A 50 -4.36 -8.38 -3.23
C LEU A 50 -4.78 -6.91 -3.07
N ALA A 51 -3.90 -6.02 -2.61
CA ALA A 51 -4.19 -4.60 -2.51
C ALA A 51 -4.48 -3.96 -3.88
N LEU A 52 -3.77 -4.36 -4.95
CA LEU A 52 -4.07 -3.91 -6.32
C LEU A 52 -5.43 -4.42 -6.82
N ILE A 53 -5.76 -5.69 -6.57
CA ILE A 53 -7.08 -6.26 -6.90
C ILE A 53 -8.18 -5.51 -6.17
N GLU A 54 -8.01 -5.25 -4.88
CA GLU A 54 -8.96 -4.46 -4.08
C GLU A 54 -9.09 -3.03 -4.57
N THR A 55 -8.01 -2.44 -5.08
CA THR A 55 -8.04 -1.09 -5.67
C THR A 55 -8.91 -1.09 -6.93
N GLN A 56 -8.74 -2.08 -7.81
CA GLN A 56 -9.58 -2.19 -9.02
C GLN A 56 -11.05 -2.43 -8.71
N LYS A 57 -11.37 -3.21 -7.67
CA LYS A 57 -12.77 -3.42 -7.23
C LYS A 57 -13.48 -2.12 -6.82
N VAL A 58 -12.74 -1.08 -6.45
CA VAL A 58 -13.32 0.20 -5.99
C VAL A 58 -13.16 1.34 -6.99
N VAL A 59 -12.76 1.04 -8.24
CA VAL A 59 -12.50 2.05 -9.28
C VAL A 59 -13.68 2.98 -9.50
N ASP A 60 -14.89 2.45 -9.59
CA ASP A 60 -16.10 3.23 -9.91
C ASP A 60 -16.46 4.22 -8.79
N TYR A 61 -16.08 3.94 -7.55
CA TYR A 61 -16.33 4.82 -6.40
C TYR A 61 -15.27 5.91 -6.25
N PHE A 62 -14.00 5.59 -6.57
CA PHE A 62 -12.87 6.45 -6.25
C PHE A 62 -12.30 7.22 -7.44
N LYS A 63 -12.37 6.70 -8.67
CA LYS A 63 -11.66 7.29 -9.82
C LYS A 63 -12.09 8.73 -10.11
N THR A 64 -13.38 8.97 -10.30
CA THR A 64 -13.92 10.31 -10.57
C THR A 64 -13.71 11.26 -9.40
N SER A 65 -13.89 10.76 -8.18
CA SER A 65 -13.71 11.54 -6.96
C SER A 65 -12.25 11.96 -6.76
N LEU A 66 -11.31 11.04 -7.00
CA LEU A 66 -9.86 11.31 -6.98
C LEU A 66 -9.50 12.39 -7.99
N TYR A 67 -9.99 12.27 -9.23
CA TYR A 67 -9.80 13.28 -10.27
C TYR A 67 -10.28 14.66 -9.84
N ARG A 68 -11.53 14.76 -9.36
CA ARG A 68 -12.09 16.03 -8.88
C ARG A 68 -11.28 16.65 -7.75
N VAL A 69 -10.90 15.84 -6.75
CA VAL A 69 -10.12 16.31 -5.60
C VAL A 69 -8.75 16.85 -6.04
N ILE A 70 -8.08 16.16 -6.96
CA ILE A 70 -6.78 16.59 -7.49
C ILE A 70 -6.93 17.86 -8.31
N GLU A 71 -7.89 17.91 -9.24
CA GLU A 71 -8.09 19.08 -10.12
C GLU A 71 -8.48 20.35 -9.35
N LEU A 72 -9.27 20.24 -8.28
CA LEU A 72 -9.65 21.37 -7.43
C LEU A 72 -8.49 21.91 -6.59
N ASN A 73 -7.47 21.09 -6.34
CA ASN A 73 -6.35 21.42 -5.45
C ASN A 73 -5.02 21.59 -6.19
N LYS A 74 -4.96 21.29 -7.49
CA LYS A 74 -3.72 21.41 -8.26
C LYS A 74 -3.30 22.88 -8.35
N PRO A 75 -1.99 23.17 -8.22
CA PRO A 75 -1.46 24.50 -8.53
C PRO A 75 -1.86 24.99 -9.93
N LYS A 76 -2.17 26.28 -10.05
CA LYS A 76 -2.44 26.92 -11.35
C LYS A 76 -1.23 26.76 -12.27
N GLY A 77 -1.48 26.50 -13.56
CA GLY A 77 -0.44 26.33 -14.56
C GLY A 77 0.09 24.90 -14.69
N LEU A 78 -0.34 23.97 -13.82
CA LEU A 78 -0.20 22.55 -14.10
C LEU A 78 -1.21 22.14 -15.20
N PRO A 79 -0.82 21.22 -16.10
CA PRO A 79 -1.65 20.72 -17.18
C PRO A 79 -2.85 19.95 -16.60
N ASN A 80 -3.71 19.50 -17.50
CA ASN A 80 -4.72 18.53 -17.16
C ASN A 80 -4.13 17.13 -17.24
N ILE A 81 -4.38 16.32 -16.21
CA ILE A 81 -4.16 14.87 -16.22
C ILE A 81 -5.50 14.20 -16.49
N SER A 82 -5.54 13.16 -17.31
CA SER A 82 -6.79 12.43 -17.50
C SER A 82 -7.18 11.63 -16.24
N PRO A 83 -8.47 11.32 -16.03
CA PRO A 83 -8.89 10.44 -14.93
C PRO A 83 -8.21 9.06 -14.96
N ASP A 84 -7.90 8.54 -16.15
CA ASP A 84 -7.19 7.26 -16.32
C ASP A 84 -5.72 7.34 -15.88
N GLU A 85 -5.00 8.37 -16.31
CA GLU A 85 -3.62 8.60 -15.89
C GLU A 85 -3.51 8.82 -14.38
N LEU A 86 -4.48 9.52 -13.78
CA LEU A 86 -4.52 9.69 -12.34
C LEU A 86 -4.89 8.40 -11.60
N TRP A 87 -5.75 7.56 -12.17
CA TRP A 87 -6.04 6.25 -11.61
C TRP A 87 -4.81 5.34 -11.61
N ASN A 88 -3.93 5.46 -12.62
CA ASN A 88 -2.64 4.78 -12.62
C ASN A 88 -1.79 5.17 -11.38
N ILE A 89 -1.87 6.42 -10.91
CA ILE A 89 -1.25 6.85 -9.64
C ILE A 89 -1.95 6.18 -8.45
N GLY A 90 -3.28 6.12 -8.47
CA GLY A 90 -4.08 5.40 -7.47
C GLY A 90 -3.67 3.94 -7.33
N LEU A 91 -3.26 3.27 -8.42
CA LEU A 91 -2.71 1.91 -8.41
C LEU A 91 -1.24 1.85 -7.99
N ALA A 92 -0.43 2.85 -8.33
CA ALA A 92 0.97 2.90 -7.91
C ALA A 92 1.14 3.05 -6.39
N VAL A 93 0.21 3.72 -5.71
CA VAL A 93 0.22 3.87 -4.24
C VAL A 93 0.23 2.52 -3.51
N PRO A 94 -0.75 1.61 -3.69
CA PRO A 94 -0.74 0.28 -3.08
C PRO A 94 0.37 -0.62 -3.62
N LEU A 95 0.86 -0.42 -4.86
CA LEU A 95 2.04 -1.14 -5.35
C LEU A 95 3.29 -0.84 -4.49
N LEU A 96 3.44 0.42 -4.05
CA LEU A 96 4.67 0.92 -3.43
C LEU A 96 4.60 1.06 -1.90
N HIS A 97 3.42 1.05 -1.29
CA HIS A 97 3.23 1.43 0.12
C HIS A 97 4.11 0.66 1.10
N ASP A 98 4.40 -0.61 0.79
CA ASP A 98 5.15 -1.53 1.62
C ASP A 98 6.56 -1.86 1.09
N ILE A 99 7.04 -1.16 0.05
CA ILE A 99 8.34 -1.50 -0.59
C ILE A 99 9.53 -1.41 0.38
N GLY A 100 9.43 -0.57 1.41
CA GLY A 100 10.40 -0.47 2.49
C GLY A 100 10.53 -1.73 3.34
N LYS A 101 9.61 -2.70 3.25
CA LYS A 101 9.72 -4.02 3.91
C LYS A 101 10.79 -4.92 3.29
N LEU A 102 11.31 -4.55 2.12
CA LEU A 102 12.40 -5.28 1.45
C LEU A 102 13.77 -5.06 2.10
N THR A 103 13.92 -4.13 3.05
CA THR A 103 15.21 -3.84 3.68
C THR A 103 15.60 -4.89 4.72
N ASP A 104 16.90 -5.05 4.94
CA ASP A 104 17.39 -5.97 5.98
C ASP A 104 16.96 -5.51 7.38
N GLN A 105 16.84 -4.20 7.60
CA GLN A 105 16.36 -3.62 8.86
C GLN A 105 14.91 -4.00 9.17
N TYR A 106 14.09 -4.25 8.15
CA TYR A 106 12.74 -4.78 8.34
C TYR A 106 12.77 -6.30 8.55
N VAL A 107 13.51 -7.03 7.71
CA VAL A 107 13.53 -8.50 7.69
C VAL A 107 14.24 -9.11 8.90
N GLU A 108 15.43 -8.60 9.26
CA GLU A 108 16.26 -9.10 10.36
C GLU A 108 15.79 -8.61 11.74
N ARG A 109 14.69 -7.85 11.79
CA ARG A 109 14.07 -7.36 13.02
C ARG A 109 13.68 -8.49 13.99
N SER A 110 13.55 -9.73 13.52
CA SER A 110 13.35 -10.90 14.37
C SER A 110 14.56 -11.20 15.29
N ASN A 111 15.77 -10.77 14.93
CA ASN A 111 17.01 -11.28 15.53
C ASN A 111 17.74 -10.28 16.46
N ARG A 112 17.41 -8.97 16.43
CA ARG A 112 18.27 -7.93 17.06
C ARG A 112 17.60 -7.06 18.13
N GLY A 113 16.48 -7.48 18.69
CA GLY A 113 15.75 -6.65 19.65
C GLY A 113 15.03 -5.47 18.98
N TYR A 114 14.17 -4.81 19.75
CA TYR A 114 13.02 -4.02 19.31
C TYR A 114 13.32 -2.65 18.66
N VAL A 115 14.17 -2.56 17.63
CA VAL A 115 14.28 -1.32 16.85
C VAL A 115 13.19 -1.31 15.77
N TYR A 116 12.15 -0.49 15.97
CA TYR A 116 11.05 -0.35 15.02
C TYR A 116 11.51 0.37 13.75
N PHE A 117 11.84 -0.38 12.69
CA PHE A 117 12.05 0.19 11.37
C PHE A 117 10.71 0.65 10.76
N ARG A 118 10.57 1.96 10.52
CA ARG A 118 9.37 2.57 9.92
C ARG A 118 9.39 2.41 8.39
N HIS A 119 9.00 1.23 7.91
CA HIS A 119 8.98 0.92 6.47
C HIS A 119 8.15 1.90 5.63
N HIS A 120 7.05 2.44 6.17
CA HIS A 120 6.20 3.41 5.48
C HIS A 120 6.93 4.72 5.16
N GLN A 121 7.84 5.18 6.04
CA GLN A 121 8.64 6.38 5.80
C GLN A 121 9.60 6.19 4.63
N LEU A 122 10.30 5.05 4.58
CA LEU A 122 11.16 4.72 3.44
C LEU A 122 10.34 4.54 2.16
N SER A 123 9.21 3.84 2.24
CA SER A 123 8.32 3.60 1.10
C SER A 123 7.83 4.92 0.48
N ALA A 124 7.46 5.89 1.30
CA ALA A 124 7.08 7.23 0.85
C ALA A 124 8.22 7.95 0.12
N ILE A 125 9.45 7.90 0.65
CA ILE A 125 10.62 8.50 0.01
C ILE A 125 10.91 7.86 -1.35
N ILE A 126 10.89 6.52 -1.41
CA ILE A 126 11.17 5.78 -2.64
C ILE A 126 10.06 6.03 -3.68
N ALA A 127 8.81 6.04 -3.26
CA ALA A 127 7.68 6.37 -4.13
C ALA A 127 7.78 7.77 -4.69
N TYR A 128 8.10 8.78 -3.87
CA TYR A 128 8.35 10.14 -4.33
C TYR A 128 9.46 10.17 -5.38
N LYS A 129 10.64 9.60 -5.08
CA LYS A 129 11.79 9.61 -6.01
C LYS A 129 11.48 8.89 -7.32
N ALA A 130 10.67 7.84 -7.30
CA ALA A 130 10.34 7.08 -8.50
C ALA A 130 9.27 7.78 -9.35
N LEU A 131 8.19 8.23 -8.72
CA LEU A 131 7.09 8.93 -9.42
C LEU A 131 7.54 10.29 -9.95
N SER A 132 8.35 11.03 -9.17
CA SER A 132 8.97 12.29 -9.60
C SER A 132 9.98 12.12 -10.75
N GLU A 133 10.31 10.90 -11.18
CA GLU A 133 11.11 10.71 -12.40
C GLU A 133 10.23 10.25 -13.56
N ILE A 134 9.19 9.46 -13.28
CA ILE A 134 8.31 8.89 -14.31
C ILE A 134 7.35 9.91 -14.90
N LEU A 135 6.83 10.83 -14.08
CA LEU A 135 5.70 11.69 -14.46
C LEU A 135 6.13 12.94 -15.24
N HIS A 136 7.43 13.26 -15.27
CA HIS A 136 8.00 14.47 -15.91
C HIS A 136 7.18 15.75 -15.58
N ASP A 137 7.40 16.89 -16.24
CA ASP A 137 6.83 18.27 -16.15
C ASP A 137 5.77 18.71 -15.09
N TYR A 138 5.00 17.81 -14.48
CA TYR A 138 3.94 18.01 -13.46
C TYR A 138 4.30 17.36 -12.11
N ASN A 139 5.58 17.00 -12.04
CA ASN A 139 6.20 15.87 -11.39
C ASN A 139 6.08 15.85 -9.87
N ASP A 140 6.28 17.02 -9.28
CA ASP A 140 6.54 17.10 -7.85
C ASP A 140 5.25 17.10 -7.04
N TYR A 141 4.17 17.69 -7.57
CA TYR A 141 2.90 17.79 -6.85
C TYR A 141 2.24 16.41 -6.66
N ILE A 142 1.99 15.68 -7.75
CA ILE A 142 1.32 14.37 -7.70
C ILE A 142 2.19 13.35 -6.99
N ALA A 143 3.51 13.34 -7.23
CA ALA A 143 4.43 12.46 -6.52
C ALA A 143 4.46 12.77 -5.01
N THR A 144 4.41 14.05 -4.62
CA THR A 144 4.31 14.44 -3.19
C THR A 144 3.00 13.95 -2.58
N VAL A 145 1.87 14.13 -3.27
CA VAL A 145 0.55 13.68 -2.84
C VAL A 145 0.53 12.16 -2.63
N ALA A 146 1.01 11.39 -3.59
CA ALA A 146 1.12 9.93 -3.49
C ALA A 146 2.06 9.49 -2.37
N ALA A 147 3.22 10.16 -2.22
CA ALA A 147 4.17 9.86 -1.16
C ALA A 147 3.61 10.14 0.23
N TYR A 148 2.83 11.21 0.42
CA TYR A 148 2.16 11.46 1.69
C TYR A 148 1.04 10.47 1.98
N ALA A 149 0.28 10.04 0.97
CA ALA A 149 -0.68 8.95 1.15
C ALA A 149 0.00 7.67 1.68
N ILE A 150 1.17 7.32 1.12
CA ILE A 150 2.01 6.23 1.61
C ILE A 150 2.61 6.55 2.97
N LEU A 151 2.98 7.79 3.28
CA LEU A 151 3.54 8.12 4.59
C LEU A 151 2.52 7.86 5.71
N PHE A 152 1.25 8.20 5.48
CA PHE A 152 0.19 8.16 6.49
C PHE A 152 -0.51 6.81 6.63
N HIS A 153 -0.17 5.77 5.84
CA HIS A 153 -0.92 4.51 5.89
C HIS A 153 -0.80 3.71 7.22
N HIS A 154 0.15 4.08 8.10
CA HIS A 154 0.23 3.57 9.48
C HIS A 154 -0.19 4.59 10.55
N GLU A 155 -0.92 5.63 10.18
CA GLU A 155 -1.32 6.72 11.08
C GLU A 155 -1.96 6.23 12.39
N ALA A 156 -2.84 5.23 12.36
CA ALA A 156 -3.42 4.65 13.57
C ALA A 156 -2.37 4.02 14.54
N LEU A 157 -1.29 3.44 14.03
CA LEU A 157 -0.20 2.92 14.86
C LEU A 157 0.67 4.03 15.43
N ASP A 158 0.88 5.08 14.63
CA ASP A 158 1.65 6.23 15.04
C ASP A 158 0.90 7.03 16.13
N TRP A 159 -0.42 7.20 16.02
CA TRP A 159 -1.25 7.79 17.10
C TRP A 159 -1.18 6.99 18.39
N ARG A 160 -1.27 5.66 18.31
CA ARG A 160 -1.11 4.79 19.49
C ARG A 160 0.25 4.98 20.16
N SER A 161 1.30 5.27 19.39
CA SER A 161 2.63 5.55 19.96
C SER A 161 2.69 6.90 20.68
N LEU A 162 1.94 7.90 20.20
CA LEU A 162 1.80 9.22 20.82
C LEU A 162 0.99 9.19 22.12
N GLU A 163 -0.05 8.35 22.20
CA GLU A 163 -0.82 8.14 23.44
C GLU A 163 0.06 7.62 24.59
N SER A 164 1.14 6.90 24.26
CA SER A 164 2.07 6.35 25.25
C SER A 164 3.23 7.28 25.62
N ASP A 165 3.37 8.43 24.97
CA ASP A 165 4.46 9.36 25.20
C ASP A 165 4.00 10.53 26.10
N ILE A 166 4.76 10.80 27.17
CA ILE A 166 4.39 11.79 28.21
C ILE A 166 4.50 13.23 27.66
N PHE A 167 5.23 13.41 26.55
CA PHE A 167 5.35 14.67 25.84
C PHE A 167 4.46 14.64 24.60
N ILE A 168 3.29 15.28 24.68
CA ILE A 168 2.35 15.39 23.56
C ILE A 168 3.00 16.22 22.44
N PHE A 169 3.64 15.55 21.48
CA PHE A 169 4.03 16.14 20.21
C PHE A 169 2.85 16.02 19.23
N ASN A 170 2.61 17.05 18.41
CA ASN A 170 1.68 16.99 17.29
C ASN A 170 2.06 15.80 16.38
N TYR A 171 1.10 14.98 15.91
CA TYR A 171 1.35 13.86 14.99
C TYR A 171 2.21 14.24 13.79
N LEU A 172 1.95 15.43 13.21
CA LEU A 172 2.77 15.96 12.13
C LEU A 172 4.20 16.20 12.61
N THR A 173 4.39 16.65 13.84
CA THR A 173 5.71 16.75 14.44
C THR A 173 6.35 15.36 14.55
N GLU A 174 5.72 14.33 15.10
CA GLU A 174 6.35 12.99 15.22
C GLU A 174 6.69 12.33 13.87
N VAL A 175 5.81 12.45 12.87
CA VAL A 175 6.02 11.89 11.53
C VAL A 175 7.08 12.68 10.75
N PHE A 176 7.12 14.01 10.90
CA PHE A 176 7.96 14.88 10.08
C PHE A 176 9.21 15.46 10.76
N THR A 177 9.22 15.57 12.09
CA THR A 177 10.40 15.96 12.90
C THR A 177 11.27 14.79 13.29
N SER A 178 11.09 13.62 12.67
CA SER A 178 12.06 12.55 12.78
C SER A 178 13.42 13.06 12.26
N THR A 179 14.21 13.62 13.18
CA THR A 179 15.66 13.81 13.14
C THR A 179 16.38 12.47 12.88
N LYS A 180 15.64 11.36 13.07
CA LYS A 180 16.02 9.99 12.76
C LYS A 180 16.33 9.84 11.27
N ILE A 181 17.62 9.69 11.02
CA ILE A 181 18.16 9.30 9.72
C ILE A 181 17.68 7.88 9.44
N ILE A 182 17.05 7.69 8.28
CA ILE A 182 16.75 6.37 7.73
C ILE A 182 18.00 5.93 6.96
N GLN A 183 18.64 4.88 7.45
CA GLN A 183 19.73 4.21 6.75
C GLN A 183 19.41 2.72 6.71
N TYR A 184 19.62 2.10 5.56
CA TYR A 184 19.24 0.72 5.34
C TYR A 184 20.20 0.00 4.41
N THR A 185 20.15 -1.33 4.45
CA THR A 185 20.80 -2.23 3.51
C THR A 185 19.74 -3.12 2.87
N ILE A 186 20.11 -3.73 1.76
CA ILE A 186 19.22 -4.65 1.05
C ILE A 186 20.03 -5.77 0.41
N ASN A 187 19.52 -6.98 0.55
CA ASN A 187 20.00 -8.14 -0.17
C ASN A 187 19.55 -8.08 -1.65
N ASP A 188 20.50 -8.11 -2.58
CA ASP A 188 20.23 -7.98 -4.02
C ASP A 188 19.42 -9.16 -4.59
N ASP A 189 19.56 -10.36 -4.05
CA ASP A 189 18.76 -11.52 -4.47
C ASP A 189 17.31 -11.39 -4.01
N ARG A 190 17.07 -10.80 -2.83
CA ARG A 190 15.71 -10.45 -2.38
C ARG A 190 15.04 -9.49 -3.37
N LEU A 191 15.76 -8.47 -3.84
CA LEU A 191 15.26 -7.54 -4.86
C LEU A 191 14.93 -8.26 -6.17
N LYS A 192 15.84 -9.11 -6.67
CA LYS A 192 15.62 -9.87 -7.91
C LYS A 192 14.40 -10.79 -7.81
N ILE A 193 14.28 -11.53 -6.71
CA ILE A 193 13.15 -12.44 -6.47
C ILE A 193 11.85 -11.66 -6.36
N PHE A 194 11.83 -10.55 -5.62
CA PHE A 194 10.64 -9.69 -5.52
C PHE A 194 10.24 -9.15 -6.89
N ASN A 195 11.19 -8.58 -7.65
CA ASN A 195 10.96 -8.02 -8.97
C ASN A 195 10.40 -9.07 -9.94
N HIS A 196 11.04 -10.24 -10.01
CA HIS A 196 10.61 -11.32 -10.90
C HIS A 196 9.18 -11.76 -10.62
N ASN A 197 8.89 -12.08 -9.35
CA ASN A 197 7.57 -12.60 -8.97
C ASN A 197 6.48 -11.52 -9.09
N LEU A 198 6.75 -10.28 -8.66
CA LEU A 198 5.73 -9.23 -8.73
C LEU A 198 5.43 -8.83 -10.18
N ASN A 199 6.43 -8.73 -11.05
CA ASN A 199 6.21 -8.51 -12.49
C ASN A 199 5.39 -9.62 -13.13
N TRP A 200 5.69 -10.87 -12.78
CA TRP A 200 4.91 -12.00 -13.26
C TRP A 200 3.45 -11.90 -12.82
N MET A 201 3.19 -11.55 -11.56
CA MET A 201 1.83 -11.36 -11.04
C MET A 201 1.11 -10.19 -11.72
N LEU A 202 1.79 -9.05 -11.94
CA LEU A 202 1.22 -7.93 -12.69
C LEU A 202 0.80 -8.35 -14.10
N LYS A 203 1.61 -9.17 -14.78
CA LYS A 203 1.27 -9.75 -16.08
C LYS A 203 0.06 -10.67 -16.01
N GLN A 204 -0.09 -11.46 -14.94
CA GLN A 204 -1.30 -12.28 -14.75
C GLN A 204 -2.54 -11.41 -14.51
N LEU A 205 -2.46 -10.35 -13.70
CA LEU A 205 -3.58 -9.43 -13.52
C LEU A 205 -4.04 -8.83 -14.86
N CYS A 206 -3.11 -8.52 -15.76
CA CYS A 206 -3.43 -8.06 -17.10
C CYS A 206 -4.11 -9.14 -17.96
N LYS A 207 -3.63 -10.39 -17.90
CA LYS A 207 -4.25 -11.52 -18.62
C LYS A 207 -5.67 -11.84 -18.16
N GLU A 208 -5.92 -11.76 -16.85
CA GLU A 208 -7.23 -11.98 -16.26
C GLU A 208 -8.19 -10.78 -16.42
N GLY A 209 -7.75 -9.72 -17.12
CA GLY A 209 -8.57 -8.52 -17.37
C GLY A 209 -8.78 -7.63 -16.14
N ILE A 210 -8.06 -7.88 -15.03
CA ILE A 210 -8.11 -7.06 -13.82
C ILE A 210 -7.37 -5.73 -14.04
N LEU A 211 -6.28 -5.77 -14.83
CA LEU A 211 -5.57 -4.57 -15.29
C LEU A 211 -5.70 -4.46 -16.82
N ILE A 212 -5.89 -3.24 -17.32
CA ILE A 212 -5.70 -2.97 -18.75
C ILE A 212 -4.20 -2.84 -19.08
N ILE A 213 -3.86 -2.93 -20.36
CA ILE A 213 -2.47 -2.94 -20.83
C ILE A 213 -1.69 -1.67 -20.40
N ASP A 214 -2.33 -0.50 -20.43
CA ASP A 214 -1.71 0.76 -20.05
C ASP A 214 -1.41 0.83 -18.55
N GLN A 215 -2.33 0.33 -17.71
CA GLN A 215 -2.12 0.19 -16.27
C GLN A 215 -0.95 -0.75 -15.98
N TYR A 216 -0.90 -1.91 -16.65
CA TYR A 216 0.21 -2.85 -16.52
C TYR A 216 1.55 -2.21 -16.89
N ASN A 217 1.62 -1.54 -18.05
CA ASN A 217 2.85 -0.90 -18.53
C ASN A 217 3.32 0.21 -17.57
N PHE A 218 2.38 1.01 -17.05
CA PHE A 218 2.69 2.03 -16.05
C PHE A 218 3.22 1.42 -14.76
N LEU A 219 2.52 0.43 -14.18
CA LEU A 219 2.92 -0.21 -12.93
C LEU A 219 4.25 -0.95 -13.06
N PHE A 220 4.52 -1.58 -14.21
CA PHE A 220 5.81 -2.20 -14.51
C PHE A 220 6.95 -1.16 -14.48
N LYS A 221 6.76 -0.01 -15.14
CA LYS A 221 7.73 1.10 -15.14
C LYS A 221 7.94 1.66 -13.72
N VAL A 222 6.85 1.84 -12.97
CA VAL A 222 6.87 2.31 -11.57
C VAL A 222 7.64 1.35 -10.67
N LEU A 223 7.35 0.05 -10.75
CA LEU A 223 8.04 -0.96 -9.95
C LEU A 223 9.55 -0.96 -10.25
N ALA A 224 9.92 -1.00 -11.53
CA ALA A 224 11.32 -1.01 -11.94
C ALA A 224 12.06 0.23 -11.41
N LYS A 225 11.45 1.42 -11.54
CA LYS A 225 12.04 2.67 -11.04
C LYS A 225 12.11 2.70 -9.52
N ALA A 226 11.09 2.23 -8.81
CA ALA A 226 11.09 2.20 -7.35
C ALA A 226 12.15 1.26 -6.79
N LEU A 227 12.32 0.06 -7.38
CA LEU A 227 13.37 -0.86 -6.99
C LEU A 227 14.76 -0.31 -7.31
N GLN A 228 14.92 0.38 -8.45
CA GLN A 228 16.14 1.12 -8.75
C GLN A 228 16.43 2.17 -7.67
N LYS A 229 15.46 3.03 -7.32
CA LYS A 229 15.65 4.04 -6.28
C LYS A 229 15.95 3.43 -4.90
N LEU A 230 15.30 2.32 -4.57
CA LEU A 230 15.57 1.58 -3.33
C LEU A 230 17.01 1.05 -3.31
N SER A 231 17.51 0.52 -4.43
CA SER A 231 18.90 0.07 -4.57
C SER A 231 19.89 1.23 -4.52
N ASP A 232 19.68 2.28 -5.32
CA ASP A 232 20.60 3.43 -5.45
C ASP A 232 20.78 4.20 -4.14
N ASN A 233 19.76 4.21 -3.28
CA ASN A 233 19.79 4.92 -2.00
C ASN A 233 20.17 3.99 -0.83
N ARG A 234 20.58 2.74 -1.07
CA ARG A 234 21.08 1.85 -0.02
C ARG A 234 22.28 2.51 0.68
N GLN A 235 22.30 2.41 2.01
CA GLN A 235 23.29 3.04 2.90
C GLN A 235 23.37 4.58 2.85
N THR A 236 22.54 5.25 2.03
CA THR A 236 22.47 6.72 2.00
C THR A 236 21.62 7.23 3.17
N PRO A 237 22.09 8.19 3.97
CA PRO A 237 21.29 8.84 5.00
C PRO A 237 20.08 9.58 4.40
N LEU A 238 18.87 9.09 4.66
CA LEU A 238 17.63 9.71 4.20
C LEU A 238 16.89 10.36 5.36
N ARG A 239 16.23 11.49 5.09
CA ARG A 239 15.36 12.18 6.05
C ARG A 239 14.04 12.52 5.37
N VAL A 240 12.93 12.01 5.89
CA VAL A 240 11.57 12.25 5.35
C VAL A 240 11.33 13.74 5.17
N GLY A 241 11.57 14.53 6.22
CA GLY A 241 11.29 15.95 6.18
C GLY A 241 12.11 16.75 5.17
N ARG A 242 13.32 16.27 4.82
CA ARG A 242 14.16 16.88 3.77
C ARG A 242 13.69 16.46 2.37
N VAL A 243 13.40 15.19 2.15
CA VAL A 243 13.06 14.67 0.82
C VAL A 243 11.64 15.07 0.42
N LEU A 244 10.68 14.96 1.34
CA LEU A 244 9.27 15.25 1.04
C LEU A 244 8.87 16.70 1.37
N ASN A 245 9.79 17.52 1.89
CA ASN A 245 9.56 18.90 2.34
C ASN A 245 8.31 19.03 3.24
N VAL A 246 8.49 18.88 4.56
CA VAL A 246 7.42 18.96 5.58
C VAL A 246 6.49 20.16 5.41
N GLY A 247 7.02 21.30 4.95
CA GLY A 247 6.22 22.50 4.74
C GLY A 247 5.07 22.29 3.74
N LYS A 248 5.21 21.36 2.79
CA LYS A 248 4.16 21.01 1.83
C LYS A 248 3.01 20.23 2.49
N ALA A 249 3.27 19.39 3.50
CA ALA A 249 2.23 18.65 4.21
C ALA A 249 1.21 19.57 4.92
N LYS A 250 1.62 20.80 5.26
CA LYS A 250 0.74 21.81 5.87
C LYS A 250 -0.14 22.54 4.87
N LYS A 251 0.12 22.41 3.56
CA LYS A 251 -0.66 23.09 2.53
C LYS A 251 -1.90 22.25 2.22
N THR A 252 -3.08 22.84 2.38
CA THR A 252 -4.38 22.20 2.13
C THR A 252 -4.49 21.59 0.74
N ASN A 253 -3.88 22.26 -0.24
CA ASN A 253 -3.87 21.84 -1.63
C ASN A 253 -3.02 20.57 -1.87
N VAL A 254 -2.16 20.17 -0.93
CA VAL A 254 -1.39 18.92 -0.95
C VAL A 254 -1.97 17.90 0.03
N SER A 255 -2.35 18.33 1.23
CA SER A 255 -2.85 17.41 2.26
C SER A 255 -4.23 16.85 1.92
N THR A 256 -5.15 17.63 1.36
CA THR A 256 -6.50 17.16 1.01
C THR A 256 -6.46 15.99 0.02
N PRO A 257 -5.73 16.10 -1.12
CA PRO A 257 -5.65 14.97 -2.04
C PRO A 257 -4.82 13.80 -1.49
N ALA A 258 -3.80 14.08 -0.68
CA ALA A 258 -3.03 13.03 0.00
C ALA A 258 -3.90 12.22 0.96
N PHE A 259 -4.78 12.87 1.73
CA PHE A 259 -5.73 12.19 2.61
C PHE A 259 -6.78 11.39 1.83
N PHE A 260 -7.20 11.88 0.67
CA PHE A 260 -8.10 11.14 -0.21
C PHE A 260 -7.44 9.84 -0.72
N LEU A 261 -6.19 9.92 -1.21
CA LEU A 261 -5.42 8.74 -1.61
C LEU A 261 -5.07 7.83 -0.42
N TYR A 262 -4.78 8.39 0.74
CA TYR A 262 -4.60 7.64 1.98
C TYR A 262 -5.87 6.85 2.31
N ARG A 263 -7.06 7.45 2.16
CA ARG A 263 -8.32 6.76 2.42
C ARG A 263 -8.51 5.56 1.49
N LEU A 264 -8.20 5.72 0.21
CA LEU A 264 -8.18 4.62 -0.76
C LEU A 264 -7.19 3.54 -0.31
N LEU A 265 -5.93 3.91 -0.03
CA LEU A 265 -4.88 2.99 0.40
C LEU A 265 -5.28 2.23 1.67
N TYR A 266 -5.77 2.94 2.70
CA TYR A 266 -6.21 2.37 3.96
C TYR A 266 -7.30 1.32 3.74
N LEU A 267 -8.28 1.61 2.88
CA LEU A 267 -9.35 0.66 2.56
C LEU A 267 -8.80 -0.63 1.93
N VAL A 268 -7.99 -0.49 0.87
CA VAL A 268 -7.53 -1.63 0.06
C VAL A 268 -6.46 -2.45 0.80
N ASP A 269 -5.59 -1.79 1.59
CA ASP A 269 -4.60 -2.43 2.45
C ASP A 269 -5.28 -3.29 3.52
N ASN A 270 -6.27 -2.73 4.25
CA ASN A 270 -7.00 -3.49 5.27
C ASN A 270 -7.78 -4.67 4.67
N ARG A 271 -8.45 -4.47 3.52
CA ARG A 271 -9.12 -5.56 2.79
C ARG A 271 -8.14 -6.65 2.36
N ALA A 272 -6.97 -6.29 1.83
CA ALA A 272 -5.92 -7.25 1.51
C ALA A 272 -5.37 -7.96 2.76
N ALA A 273 -5.17 -7.24 3.86
CA ALA A 273 -4.66 -7.80 5.12
C ALA A 273 -5.65 -8.77 5.81
N SER A 274 -6.96 -8.65 5.56
CA SER A 274 -7.97 -9.59 6.06
C SER A 274 -7.66 -11.05 5.66
N ALA A 275 -7.09 -11.23 4.46
CA ALA A 275 -6.70 -12.52 3.90
C ALA A 275 -5.65 -13.27 4.75
N ARG A 276 -5.02 -12.64 5.74
CA ARG A 276 -4.14 -13.31 6.73
C ARG A 276 -4.88 -14.24 7.68
N SER A 277 -6.20 -14.15 7.76
CA SER A 277 -7.03 -15.01 8.62
C SER A 277 -8.26 -15.53 7.89
N GLN A 278 -9.14 -14.63 7.47
CA GLN A 278 -10.34 -14.93 6.73
C GLN A 278 -10.60 -13.74 5.85
N TYR A 279 -10.72 -13.96 4.55
CA TYR A 279 -10.88 -12.87 3.61
C TYR A 279 -12.25 -12.23 3.76
N TRP A 280 -12.29 -10.90 3.67
CA TRP A 280 -13.49 -10.11 3.93
C TRP A 280 -14.65 -10.47 2.98
N LEU A 281 -14.36 -10.79 1.71
CA LEU A 281 -15.38 -11.14 0.74
C LEU A 281 -16.03 -12.49 1.05
N ASP A 282 -15.24 -13.46 1.54
CA ASP A 282 -15.75 -14.77 1.97
C ASP A 282 -16.72 -14.65 3.16
N LEU A 283 -16.61 -13.58 3.95
CA LEU A 283 -17.55 -13.28 5.03
C LEU A 283 -18.87 -12.71 4.48
N LEU A 284 -18.79 -11.84 3.49
CA LEU A 284 -19.98 -11.23 2.86
C LEU A 284 -20.79 -12.21 2.02
N GLN A 285 -20.16 -13.25 1.46
CA GLN A 285 -20.87 -14.32 0.75
C GLN A 285 -21.81 -15.15 1.64
N LYS A 286 -21.70 -15.02 2.96
CA LYS A 286 -22.55 -15.73 3.93
C LYS A 286 -23.74 -14.91 4.40
N ILE A 287 -23.85 -13.67 3.93
CA ILE A 287 -24.93 -12.75 4.29
C ILE A 287 -26.12 -13.03 3.38
N ASP A 288 -27.29 -13.09 4.00
CA ASP A 288 -28.54 -13.07 3.27
C ASP A 288 -28.84 -11.62 2.86
N TRP A 289 -28.60 -11.32 1.58
CA TRP A 289 -28.81 -9.99 1.00
C TRP A 289 -30.29 -9.69 0.74
N ASP A 290 -31.16 -10.71 0.79
CA ASP A 290 -32.60 -10.56 0.58
C ASP A 290 -33.34 -10.23 1.90
N ASP A 291 -32.71 -10.50 3.05
CA ASP A 291 -33.21 -10.11 4.38
C ASP A 291 -32.94 -8.62 4.67
N MET A 292 -33.71 -7.75 4.01
CA MET A 292 -33.56 -6.28 4.09
C MET A 292 -33.67 -5.73 5.52
N GLU A 293 -34.37 -6.42 6.43
CA GLU A 293 -34.52 -5.98 7.82
C GLU A 293 -33.25 -6.24 8.63
N ARG A 294 -32.52 -7.31 8.32
CA ARG A 294 -31.36 -7.74 9.12
C ARG A 294 -30.03 -7.66 8.39
N VAL A 295 -30.00 -7.35 7.09
CA VAL A 295 -28.78 -7.32 6.28
C VAL A 295 -27.72 -6.41 6.90
N ALA A 296 -28.11 -5.25 7.43
CA ALA A 296 -27.19 -4.34 8.11
C ALA A 296 -26.56 -4.96 9.35
N ASP A 297 -27.35 -5.66 10.17
CA ASP A 297 -26.87 -6.39 11.35
C ASP A 297 -25.99 -7.57 10.93
N GLN A 298 -26.36 -8.32 9.90
CA GLN A 298 -25.57 -9.43 9.37
C GLN A 298 -24.20 -8.94 8.86
N VAL A 299 -24.16 -7.83 8.12
CA VAL A 299 -22.91 -7.16 7.69
C VAL A 299 -22.10 -6.73 8.90
N TYR A 300 -22.73 -6.07 9.87
CA TYR A 300 -22.08 -5.64 11.10
C TYR A 300 -21.48 -6.84 11.84
N TYR A 301 -22.22 -7.92 12.08
CA TYR A 301 -21.71 -9.10 12.79
C TYR A 301 -20.62 -9.83 12.01
N ALA A 302 -20.78 -9.99 10.70
CA ALA A 302 -19.78 -10.67 9.86
C ALA A 302 -18.44 -9.92 9.85
N LEU A 303 -18.49 -8.58 9.81
CA LEU A 303 -17.31 -7.75 9.66
C LEU A 303 -16.77 -7.18 10.98
N THR A 304 -17.55 -6.93 12.03
CA THR A 304 -17.03 -6.25 13.24
C THR A 304 -16.47 -7.19 14.31
N GLN A 305 -16.69 -8.51 14.21
CA GLN A 305 -16.19 -9.47 15.20
C GLN A 305 -14.66 -9.66 15.21
N LYS A 306 -13.92 -9.05 14.28
CA LYS A 306 -12.44 -9.01 14.30
C LYS A 306 -11.98 -7.57 14.10
N CYS A 307 -11.00 -7.11 14.89
CA CYS A 307 -10.47 -5.73 14.96
C CYS A 307 -9.87 -5.15 13.65
N TYR A 308 -10.11 -5.76 12.48
CA TYR A 308 -9.40 -5.49 11.22
C TYR A 308 -10.32 -5.03 10.08
N TYR A 309 -11.56 -4.66 10.37
CA TYR A 309 -12.56 -4.32 9.36
C TYR A 309 -13.11 -2.92 9.57
N ILE A 310 -12.29 -1.91 9.24
CA ILE A 310 -12.76 -0.53 9.14
C ILE A 310 -12.67 -0.12 7.67
N GLY A 311 -13.80 -0.22 6.97
CA GLY A 311 -13.89 0.11 5.55
C GLY A 311 -15.16 -0.40 4.88
N LEU A 312 -16.34 -0.19 5.49
CA LEU A 312 -17.63 -0.47 4.85
C LEU A 312 -17.96 0.53 3.72
N SER A 313 -17.17 1.58 3.53
CA SER A 313 -17.33 2.47 2.37
C SER A 313 -16.89 1.73 1.10
N ALA A 314 -17.76 1.69 0.08
CA ALA A 314 -17.51 1.06 -1.23
C ALA A 314 -17.38 -0.47 -1.21
N ILE A 315 -18.45 -1.17 -0.78
CA ILE A 315 -18.60 -2.61 -1.07
C ILE A 315 -18.92 -2.72 -2.58
N PRO A 316 -18.07 -3.38 -3.39
CA PRO A 316 -18.35 -3.61 -4.80
C PRO A 316 -19.58 -4.50 -4.95
N GLU A 317 -20.26 -4.41 -6.09
CA GLU A 317 -21.33 -5.35 -6.43
C GLU A 317 -20.80 -6.79 -6.35
N ILE A 318 -21.45 -7.61 -5.52
CA ILE A 318 -21.13 -9.03 -5.42
C ILE A 318 -21.88 -9.71 -6.55
N THR A 319 -21.18 -10.03 -7.64
CA THR A 319 -21.74 -10.90 -8.68
C THR A 319 -21.77 -12.33 -8.16
N SER A 320 -22.98 -12.89 -8.03
CA SER A 320 -23.26 -14.25 -7.59
C SER A 320 -22.80 -15.30 -8.58
#